data_AF-A0AAP0DCR0-F1
#
_entry.id   AF-A0AAP0DCR0-F1
#
_cell.length_a   1.000
_cell.length_b   1.000
_cell.length_c   1.000
_cell.angle_alpha   90.00
_cell.angle_beta   90.00
_cell.angle_gamma   90.00
#
_symmetry.space_group_name_H-M   'P 1'
#
loop_
_entity.id
_entity.type
_entity.pdbx_description
1 polymer ?
#
loop_
_entity_poly.entity_id
_entity_poly.type
_entity_poly.pdbx_seq_one_letter_code
_entity_poly.pdbx_strand_id
1 'polypeptide(L)'
;MASSLLLLVTLAIFHIAGSSLTSGDSFTVNLLHRDSIDSPFYDHSMSFSQRLGHASRRSFTNAKRYKTKLDGSTYQADIIPDVSEFLINISIGYPSHNVLAIADTGSDLSWIQCKPCIRCYNHTGPVFDPERSSTYRPVACESTTCKDLSSSGTTCSSSENCRFFLFYGDGSFSNGTVATETVTLCHRDIPNVVFGCSFVNDGIFGPTWDGIVGLGGGD
;
A
#
# COMPACT_ATOMS: atom_id res chain seq x y z
N MET A 1 -8.52 62.44 -11.64
CA MET A 1 -8.44 61.53 -12.81
C MET A 1 -7.67 60.23 -12.54
N ALA A 2 -7.29 59.88 -11.30
CA ALA A 2 -6.62 58.62 -10.98
C ALA A 2 -7.56 57.51 -10.42
N SER A 3 -8.74 57.88 -9.92
CA SER A 3 -9.68 56.95 -9.28
C SER A 3 -10.51 56.11 -10.28
N SER A 4 -10.86 56.66 -11.44
CA SER A 4 -11.61 55.92 -12.48
C SER A 4 -10.76 54.85 -13.19
N LEU A 5 -9.43 55.01 -13.22
CA LEU A 5 -8.52 54.04 -13.85
C LEU A 5 -8.37 52.78 -13.00
N LEU A 6 -8.40 52.91 -11.66
CA LEU A 6 -8.31 51.78 -10.73
C LEU A 6 -9.56 50.87 -10.81
N LEU A 7 -10.74 51.46 -10.98
CA LEU A 7 -12.01 50.73 -11.07
C LEU A 7 -12.11 49.91 -12.38
N LEU A 8 -11.58 50.45 -13.49
CA LEU A 8 -11.51 49.77 -14.78
C LEU A 8 -10.54 48.59 -14.76
N VAL A 9 -9.41 48.71 -14.04
CA VAL A 9 -8.47 47.60 -13.86
C VAL A 9 -9.09 46.48 -13.00
N THR A 10 -9.86 46.80 -11.96
CA THR A 10 -10.54 45.79 -11.16
C THR A 10 -11.67 45.06 -11.91
N LEU A 11 -12.41 45.76 -12.79
CA LEU A 11 -13.44 45.13 -13.64
C LEU A 11 -12.83 44.26 -14.76
N ALA A 12 -11.66 44.62 -15.28
CA ALA A 12 -10.94 43.78 -16.24
C ALA A 12 -10.41 42.48 -15.61
N ILE A 13 -10.00 42.50 -14.33
CA ILE A 13 -9.54 41.30 -13.61
C ILE A 13 -10.72 40.35 -13.30
N PHE A 14 -11.91 40.88 -13.01
CA PHE A 14 -13.11 40.06 -12.78
C PHE A 14 -13.68 39.41 -14.06
N HIS A 15 -13.36 39.92 -15.25
CA HIS A 15 -13.74 39.29 -16.52
C HIS A 15 -12.78 38.20 -17.02
N ILE A 16 -11.67 37.95 -16.32
CA ILE A 16 -10.77 36.81 -16.60
C ILE A 16 -11.09 35.60 -15.69
N ALA A 17 -12.07 35.71 -14.79
CA ALA A 17 -12.62 34.59 -14.01
C ALA A 17 -13.77 33.88 -14.76
N GLY A 18 -13.57 33.65 -16.05
CA GLY A 18 -14.53 33.03 -16.96
C GLY A 18 -13.85 32.16 -18.00
N SER A 19 -12.75 31.49 -17.66
CA SER A 19 -12.33 30.31 -18.40
C SER A 19 -13.35 29.21 -18.12
N SER A 20 -14.36 29.17 -18.98
CA SER A 20 -15.10 27.96 -19.29
C SER A 20 -14.15 26.78 -19.28
N LEU A 21 -14.36 25.83 -18.37
CA LEU A 21 -13.81 24.47 -18.48
C LEU A 21 -14.30 23.95 -19.83
N THR A 22 -13.46 24.10 -20.85
CA THR A 22 -13.67 23.52 -22.15
C THR A 22 -13.81 22.02 -21.95
N SER A 23 -14.94 21.49 -22.42
CA SER A 23 -15.27 20.08 -22.66
C SER A 23 -14.20 19.10 -22.19
N GLY A 24 -14.52 18.35 -21.13
CA GLY A 24 -13.62 17.43 -20.46
C GLY A 24 -12.72 16.64 -21.40
N ASP A 25 -11.44 16.97 -21.37
CA ASP A 25 -10.39 16.09 -21.86
C ASP A 25 -10.47 14.80 -21.04
N SER A 26 -11.11 13.78 -21.63
CA SER A 26 -11.12 12.45 -21.02
C SER A 26 -9.71 11.88 -21.15
N PHE A 27 -9.00 11.79 -20.03
CA PHE A 27 -7.73 11.07 -19.96
C PHE A 27 -7.99 9.59 -20.27
N THR A 28 -7.51 9.13 -21.42
CA THR A 28 -7.59 7.73 -21.84
C THR A 28 -6.18 7.19 -21.93
N VAL A 29 -5.88 6.15 -21.14
CA VAL A 29 -4.61 5.41 -21.20
C VAL A 29 -4.88 3.99 -21.65
N ASN A 30 -4.10 3.51 -22.64
CA ASN A 30 -4.18 2.12 -23.06
C ASN A 30 -3.42 1.24 -22.08
N LEU A 31 -4.10 0.28 -21.46
CA LEU A 31 -3.45 -0.79 -20.71
C LEU A 31 -2.91 -1.82 -21.70
N LEU A 32 -1.62 -1.70 -22.00
CA LEU A 32 -0.93 -2.62 -22.91
C LEU A 32 -0.42 -3.82 -22.12
N HIS A 33 -0.84 -5.03 -22.51
CA HIS A 33 -0.25 -6.25 -21.97
C HIS A 33 1.26 -6.28 -22.29
N ARG A 34 2.10 -6.80 -21.38
CA ARG A 34 3.57 -6.83 -21.54
C ARG A 34 4.02 -7.42 -22.88
N ASP A 35 3.34 -8.48 -23.33
CA ASP A 35 3.63 -9.17 -24.60
C ASP A 35 2.87 -8.59 -25.82
N SER A 36 2.17 -7.46 -25.66
CA SER A 36 1.56 -6.71 -26.78
C SER A 36 2.65 -6.13 -27.67
N ILE A 37 2.44 -6.07 -28.98
CA ILE A 37 3.40 -5.47 -29.92
C ILE A 37 3.69 -3.99 -29.62
N ASP A 38 2.70 -3.30 -29.04
CA ASP A 38 2.81 -1.89 -28.67
C ASP A 38 3.49 -1.68 -27.30
N SER A 39 3.81 -2.78 -26.59
CA SER A 39 4.48 -2.71 -25.29
C SER A 39 5.96 -2.37 -25.47
N PRO A 40 6.53 -1.45 -24.65
CA PRO A 40 7.97 -1.19 -24.66
C PRO A 40 8.80 -2.40 -24.23
N PHE A 41 8.16 -3.43 -23.67
CA PHE A 41 8.80 -4.69 -23.27
C PHE A 41 8.61 -5.82 -24.30
N TYR A 42 8.09 -5.52 -25.49
CA TYR A 42 7.88 -6.51 -26.54
C TYR A 42 9.21 -6.99 -27.15
N ASP A 43 9.56 -8.25 -26.90
CA ASP A 43 10.79 -8.83 -27.47
C ASP A 43 10.56 -9.36 -28.89
N HIS A 44 10.88 -8.59 -29.93
CA HIS A 44 10.68 -8.98 -31.34
C HIS A 44 11.35 -10.30 -31.75
N SER A 45 12.32 -10.82 -31.00
CA SER A 45 12.98 -12.09 -31.30
C SER A 45 12.14 -13.32 -30.93
N MET A 46 11.11 -13.15 -30.09
CA MET A 46 10.24 -14.24 -29.66
C MET A 46 9.12 -14.56 -30.66
N SER A 47 8.97 -15.85 -30.96
CA SER A 47 7.82 -16.37 -31.68
C SER A 47 6.54 -16.29 -30.83
N PHE A 48 5.38 -16.35 -31.49
CA PHE A 48 4.08 -16.39 -30.80
C PHE A 48 3.98 -17.57 -29.82
N SER A 49 4.47 -18.75 -30.20
CA SER A 49 4.43 -19.94 -29.32
C SER A 49 5.31 -19.78 -28.08
N GLN A 50 6.46 -19.12 -28.20
CA GLN A 50 7.32 -18.80 -27.05
C GLN A 50 6.63 -17.82 -26.11
N ARG A 51 5.99 -16.77 -26.63
CA ARG A 51 5.21 -15.80 -25.81
C ARG A 51 4.07 -16.48 -25.08
N LEU A 52 3.28 -17.29 -25.78
CA LEU A 52 2.19 -18.05 -25.17
C LEU A 52 2.71 -19.00 -24.09
N GLY A 53 3.84 -19.66 -24.36
CA GLY A 53 4.54 -20.50 -23.37
C GLY A 53 4.98 -19.71 -22.14
N HIS A 54 5.52 -18.51 -22.33
CA HIS A 54 5.93 -17.62 -21.23
C HIS A 54 4.73 -17.10 -20.43
N ALA A 55 3.67 -16.64 -21.10
CA ALA A 55 2.43 -16.23 -20.47
C ALA A 55 1.80 -17.36 -19.65
N SER A 56 1.72 -18.56 -20.24
CA SER A 56 1.25 -19.76 -19.54
C SER A 56 2.11 -20.07 -18.34
N ARG A 57 3.44 -20.05 -18.49
CA ARG A 57 4.37 -20.30 -17.39
C ARG A 57 4.27 -19.26 -16.27
N ARG A 58 4.14 -17.97 -16.59
CA ARG A 58 3.85 -16.92 -15.58
C ARG A 58 2.53 -17.18 -14.88
N SER A 59 1.47 -17.53 -15.62
CA SER A 59 0.18 -17.89 -15.05
C SER A 59 0.28 -19.11 -14.13
N PHE A 60 1.00 -20.16 -14.52
CA PHE A 60 1.22 -21.34 -13.70
C PHE A 60 2.11 -21.06 -12.49
N THR A 61 3.14 -20.23 -12.62
CA THR A 61 3.98 -19.79 -11.50
C THR A 61 3.17 -18.98 -10.49
N ASN A 62 2.38 -18.01 -10.96
CA ASN A 62 1.46 -17.25 -10.11
C ASN A 62 0.43 -18.17 -9.46
N ALA A 63 -0.23 -19.02 -10.25
CA ALA A 63 -1.18 -19.99 -9.72
C ALA A 63 -0.53 -20.92 -8.70
N LYS A 64 0.71 -21.39 -8.92
CA LYS A 64 1.48 -22.20 -7.96
C LYS A 64 1.80 -21.43 -6.69
N ARG A 65 2.14 -20.14 -6.79
CA ARG A 65 2.36 -19.23 -5.65
C ARG A 65 1.10 -19.13 -4.78
N TYR A 66 -0.07 -19.07 -5.40
CA TYR A 66 -1.36 -18.98 -4.71
C TYR A 66 -2.04 -20.33 -4.43
N LYS A 67 -1.57 -21.44 -5.02
CA LYS A 67 -2.20 -22.78 -4.91
C LYS A 67 -2.14 -23.35 -3.50
N THR A 68 -1.31 -22.78 -2.64
CA THR A 68 -1.07 -23.34 -1.30
C THR A 68 -2.16 -22.98 -0.28
N LYS A 69 -3.07 -22.02 -0.50
CA LYS A 69 -4.08 -21.61 0.52
C LYS A 69 -5.37 -20.94 0.00
N LEU A 70 -5.89 -21.26 -1.18
CA LEU A 70 -7.24 -20.79 -1.55
C LEU A 70 -8.27 -21.86 -1.21
N ASP A 71 -8.91 -21.73 -0.05
CA ASP A 71 -10.01 -22.60 0.43
C ASP A 71 -11.33 -22.39 -0.35
N GLY A 72 -11.26 -21.98 -1.62
CA GLY A 72 -12.42 -21.59 -2.43
C GLY A 72 -13.20 -20.37 -1.88
N SER A 73 -12.73 -19.76 -0.79
CA SER A 73 -13.34 -18.60 -0.15
C SER A 73 -12.95 -17.31 -0.88
N THR A 74 -13.96 -16.47 -1.15
CA THR A 74 -13.77 -15.13 -1.71
C THR A 74 -13.53 -14.15 -0.56
N TYR A 75 -12.38 -13.48 -0.61
CA TYR A 75 -12.04 -12.35 0.25
C TYR A 75 -12.20 -11.07 -0.56
N GLN A 76 -12.79 -10.05 0.04
CA GLN A 76 -13.02 -8.76 -0.60
C GLN A 76 -12.67 -7.64 0.39
N ALA A 77 -12.02 -6.61 -0.12
CA ALA A 77 -11.79 -5.36 0.58
C ALA A 77 -12.20 -4.21 -0.34
N ASP A 78 -12.68 -3.12 0.24
CA ASP A 78 -13.04 -1.94 -0.51
C ASP A 78 -11.79 -1.15 -0.88
N ILE A 79 -11.67 -0.80 -2.16
CA ILE A 79 -10.63 0.08 -2.68
C ILE A 79 -11.24 1.44 -2.96
N ILE A 80 -10.66 2.47 -2.34
CA ILE A 80 -11.14 3.85 -2.40
C ILE A 80 -10.07 4.68 -3.11
N PRO A 81 -10.37 5.33 -4.25
CA PRO A 81 -9.43 6.26 -4.85
C PRO A 81 -9.26 7.50 -3.96
N ASP A 82 -8.01 7.88 -3.69
CA ASP A 82 -7.61 9.15 -3.10
C ASP A 82 -6.68 9.89 -4.08
N VAL A 83 -6.38 11.17 -3.82
CA VAL A 83 -5.76 12.11 -4.76
C VAL A 83 -4.63 11.51 -5.62
N SER A 84 -3.68 10.82 -4.98
CA SER A 84 -2.53 10.19 -5.65
C SER A 84 -2.36 8.70 -5.33
N GLU A 85 -3.28 8.11 -4.58
CA GLU A 85 -3.13 6.80 -3.97
C GLU A 85 -4.45 6.04 -4.00
N PHE A 86 -4.39 4.71 -3.88
CA PHE A 86 -5.57 3.90 -3.63
C PHE A 86 -5.52 3.45 -2.19
N LEU A 87 -6.61 3.67 -1.46
CA LEU A 87 -6.75 3.23 -0.09
C LEU A 87 -7.52 1.92 -0.03
N ILE A 88 -7.15 1.04 0.89
CA ILE A 88 -7.82 -0.22 1.19
C ILE A 88 -8.35 -0.17 2.62
N ASN A 89 -9.63 -0.53 2.77
CA ASN A 89 -10.26 -0.64 4.08
C ASN A 89 -10.17 -2.08 4.59
N ILE A 90 -9.50 -2.27 5.72
CA ILE A 90 -9.37 -3.56 6.42
C ILE A 90 -9.67 -3.35 7.91
N SER A 91 -9.87 -4.44 8.63
CA SER A 91 -9.82 -4.38 10.09
C SER A 91 -8.73 -5.30 10.63
N ILE A 92 -8.20 -4.98 11.79
CA ILE A 92 -7.10 -5.71 12.42
C ILE A 92 -7.36 -5.92 13.91
N GLY A 93 -6.97 -7.09 14.42
CA GLY A 93 -7.01 -7.41 15.85
C GLY A 93 -8.36 -7.89 16.40
N TYR A 94 -8.34 -8.24 17.69
CA TYR A 94 -9.53 -8.62 18.44
C TYR A 94 -9.54 -7.96 19.83
N PRO A 95 -10.49 -7.05 20.14
CA PRO A 95 -11.59 -6.59 19.29
C PRO A 95 -11.11 -5.86 18.03
N SER A 96 -11.92 -5.94 16.98
CA SER A 96 -11.57 -5.45 15.63
C SER A 96 -11.37 -3.94 15.60
N HIS A 97 -10.29 -3.51 14.97
CA HIS A 97 -9.88 -2.11 14.78
C HIS A 97 -9.84 -1.79 13.28
N ASN A 98 -10.62 -0.83 12.82
CA ASN A 98 -10.62 -0.44 11.40
C ASN A 98 -9.34 0.32 11.04
N VAL A 99 -8.82 0.03 9.86
CA VAL A 99 -7.61 0.61 9.30
C VAL A 99 -7.89 1.00 7.85
N LEU A 100 -7.66 2.26 7.53
CA LEU A 100 -7.61 2.73 6.16
C LEU A 100 -6.14 2.90 5.76
N ALA A 101 -5.64 2.08 4.84
CA ALA A 101 -4.21 2.04 4.49
C ALA A 101 -4.00 2.22 2.98
N ILE A 102 -2.79 2.60 2.56
CA ILE A 102 -2.44 2.63 1.14
C ILE A 102 -2.36 1.20 0.60
N ALA A 103 -2.98 0.92 -0.54
CA ALA A 103 -2.79 -0.32 -1.31
C ALA A 103 -1.52 -0.18 -2.18
N ASP A 104 -0.39 -0.65 -1.66
CA ASP A 104 0.93 -0.41 -2.25
C ASP A 104 1.46 -1.65 -2.99
N THR A 105 1.42 -1.61 -4.33
CA THR A 105 2.01 -2.68 -5.17
C THR A 105 3.54 -2.59 -5.28
N GLY A 106 4.17 -1.57 -4.70
CA GLY A 106 5.61 -1.33 -4.73
C GLY A 106 6.37 -1.90 -3.53
N SER A 107 5.69 -2.42 -2.50
CA SER A 107 6.31 -3.04 -1.34
C SER A 107 5.59 -4.31 -0.88
N ASP A 108 6.29 -5.17 -0.14
CA ASP A 108 5.77 -6.47 0.30
C ASP A 108 5.19 -6.44 1.72
N LEU A 109 5.92 -5.83 2.67
CA LEU A 109 5.51 -5.84 4.07
C LEU A 109 4.41 -4.81 4.32
N SER A 110 3.22 -5.31 4.66
CA SER A 110 2.14 -4.48 5.19
C SER A 110 2.48 -4.01 6.61
N TRP A 111 2.21 -2.75 6.95
CA TRP A 111 2.42 -2.21 8.30
C TRP A 111 1.42 -1.11 8.65
N ILE A 112 1.21 -0.89 9.95
CA ILE A 112 0.37 0.20 10.49
C ILE A 112 1.07 0.93 11.63
N GLN A 113 0.60 2.12 11.97
CA GLN A 113 1.09 2.83 13.16
C GLN A 113 0.59 2.20 14.45
N CYS A 114 1.50 1.97 15.38
CA CYS A 114 1.25 1.31 16.66
C CYS A 114 1.63 2.18 17.86
N LYS A 115 1.00 1.87 19.00
CA LYS A 115 1.40 2.39 20.31
C LYS A 115 2.54 1.55 20.93
N PRO A 116 3.46 2.17 21.66
CA PRO A 116 3.65 3.62 21.77
C PRO A 116 4.17 4.20 20.45
N CYS A 117 3.56 5.29 19.99
CA CYS A 117 4.09 6.04 18.86
C CYS A 117 5.26 6.88 19.35
N ILE A 118 6.49 6.50 18.97
CA ILE A 118 7.73 7.19 19.39
C ILE A 118 7.92 8.45 18.54
N ARG A 119 7.78 8.30 17.21
CA ARG A 119 7.81 9.41 16.25
C ARG A 119 7.00 8.99 15.05
N CYS A 120 5.76 9.48 14.93
CA CYS A 120 4.90 9.12 13.81
C CYS A 120 4.22 10.33 13.22
N TYR A 121 3.70 10.19 12.00
CA TYR A 121 2.89 11.22 11.39
C TYR A 121 1.49 11.23 12.03
N ASN A 122 0.86 12.40 11.97
CA ASN A 122 -0.51 12.56 12.45
C ASN A 122 -1.48 12.11 11.35
N HIS A 123 -2.41 11.24 11.72
CA HIS A 123 -3.50 10.80 10.85
C HIS A 123 -4.82 10.83 11.62
N THR A 124 -5.93 10.80 10.88
CA THR A 124 -7.28 10.91 11.46
C THR A 124 -7.78 9.60 12.08
N GLY A 125 -7.23 8.47 11.66
CA GLY A 125 -7.61 7.17 12.19
C GLY A 125 -6.98 6.87 13.56
N PRO A 126 -7.50 5.87 14.27
CA PRO A 126 -6.96 5.48 15.56
C PRO A 126 -5.63 4.72 15.41
N VAL A 127 -4.63 5.07 16.23
CA VAL A 127 -3.36 4.33 16.32
C VAL A 127 -3.61 2.98 16.99
N PHE A 128 -3.17 1.89 16.37
CA PHE A 128 -3.37 0.54 16.87
C PHE A 128 -2.61 0.31 18.19
N ASP A 129 -3.26 -0.34 19.14
CA ASP A 129 -2.67 -0.65 20.45
C ASP A 129 -2.44 -2.17 20.56
N PRO A 130 -1.21 -2.65 20.35
CA PRO A 130 -0.94 -4.09 20.32
C PRO A 130 -1.25 -4.79 21.65
N GLU A 131 -1.20 -4.08 22.78
CA GLU A 131 -1.51 -4.65 24.10
C GLU A 131 -3.01 -4.90 24.29
N ARG A 132 -3.85 -4.25 23.48
CA ARG A 132 -5.33 -4.35 23.58
C ARG A 132 -5.92 -5.39 22.63
N SER A 133 -5.12 -5.93 21.71
CA SER A 133 -5.53 -7.01 20.81
C SER A 133 -5.16 -8.37 21.39
N SER A 134 -6.15 -9.24 21.60
CA SER A 134 -5.91 -10.59 22.12
C SER A 134 -5.26 -11.53 21.09
N THR A 135 -5.26 -11.14 19.81
CA THR A 135 -4.73 -11.91 18.68
C THR A 135 -3.36 -11.42 18.20
N TYR A 136 -2.85 -10.30 18.74
CA TYR A 136 -1.51 -9.79 18.43
C TYR A 136 -0.42 -10.73 18.95
N ARG A 137 0.51 -11.16 18.09
CA ARG A 137 1.65 -11.98 18.48
C ARG A 137 2.93 -11.45 17.85
N PRO A 138 3.89 -10.92 18.63
CA PRO A 138 5.17 -10.50 18.07
C PRO A 138 5.93 -11.72 17.52
N VAL A 139 6.58 -11.55 16.38
CA VAL A 139 7.36 -12.61 15.73
C VAL A 139 8.74 -12.66 16.36
N ALA A 140 9.16 -13.83 16.82
CA ALA A 140 10.50 -14.04 17.36
C ALA A 140 11.55 -13.92 16.25
N CYS A 141 12.71 -13.33 16.57
CA CYS A 141 13.79 -13.11 15.61
C CYS A 141 14.29 -14.41 14.94
N GLU A 142 14.36 -15.52 15.68
CA GLU A 142 14.84 -16.80 15.14
C GLU A 142 13.82 -17.56 14.27
N SER A 143 12.59 -17.06 14.17
CA SER A 143 11.54 -17.71 13.38
C SER A 143 11.87 -17.72 11.90
N THR A 144 11.36 -18.72 11.17
CA THR A 144 11.45 -18.76 9.71
C THR A 144 10.77 -17.53 9.09
N THR A 145 9.64 -17.08 9.65
CA THR A 145 8.95 -15.87 9.20
C THR A 145 9.84 -14.62 9.20
N CYS A 146 10.64 -14.42 10.26
CA CYS A 146 11.58 -13.30 10.28
C CYS A 146 12.71 -13.47 9.26
N LYS A 147 13.22 -14.70 9.12
CA LYS A 147 14.29 -15.03 8.16
C LYS A 147 13.85 -14.85 6.71
N ASP A 148 12.60 -15.16 6.39
CA ASP A 148 12.04 -14.97 5.05
C ASP A 148 11.87 -13.48 4.69
N LEU A 149 11.69 -12.61 5.70
CA LEU A 149 11.62 -11.15 5.54
C LEU A 149 13.00 -10.46 5.50
N SER A 150 14.12 -11.21 5.58
CA SER A 150 15.47 -10.63 5.64
C SER A 150 15.83 -9.77 4.44
N SER A 151 15.29 -10.07 3.27
CA SER A 151 15.44 -9.28 2.05
C SER A 151 14.76 -7.91 2.15
N SER A 152 13.75 -7.76 3.02
CA SER A 152 12.99 -6.52 3.25
C SER A 152 13.59 -5.63 4.36
N GLY A 153 14.84 -5.85 4.78
CA GLY A 153 15.52 -4.97 5.74
C GLY A 153 15.25 -5.28 7.21
N THR A 154 14.94 -6.54 7.56
CA THR A 154 14.77 -6.91 8.97
C THR A 154 16.11 -6.95 9.71
N THR A 155 16.14 -6.34 10.89
CA THR A 155 17.30 -6.39 11.80
C THR A 155 16.94 -7.18 13.04
N CYS A 156 17.93 -7.93 13.53
CA CYS A 156 17.65 -9.04 14.42
C CYS A 156 18.86 -9.31 15.31
N SER A 157 18.66 -9.26 16.63
CA SER A 157 19.61 -9.74 17.64
C SER A 157 19.02 -10.97 18.32
N SER A 158 19.84 -12.00 18.57
CA SER A 158 19.37 -13.22 19.23
C SER A 158 18.81 -12.88 20.60
N SER A 159 17.60 -13.38 20.90
CA SER A 159 16.71 -13.06 22.05
C SER A 159 15.74 -11.88 21.93
N GLU A 160 15.72 -11.17 20.79
CA GLU A 160 14.75 -10.09 20.53
C GLU A 160 13.58 -10.51 19.62
N ASN A 161 12.56 -9.65 19.56
CA ASN A 161 11.52 -9.75 18.53
C ASN A 161 12.09 -9.30 17.18
N CYS A 162 11.58 -9.88 16.10
CA CYS A 162 11.91 -9.51 14.74
C CYS A 162 11.56 -8.04 14.48
N ARG A 163 12.53 -7.24 14.04
CA ARG A 163 12.32 -5.83 13.70
C ARG A 163 12.42 -5.61 12.20
N PHE A 164 11.65 -4.67 11.68
CA PHE A 164 11.77 -4.23 10.29
C PHE A 164 12.21 -2.77 10.22
N PHE A 165 12.92 -2.44 9.14
CA PHE A 165 13.18 -1.08 8.73
C PHE A 165 12.92 -0.97 7.22
N LEU A 166 11.91 -0.20 6.84
CA LEU A 166 11.53 0.04 5.45
C LEU A 166 11.92 1.45 5.04
N PHE A 167 12.40 1.61 3.81
CA PHE A 167 12.70 2.90 3.19
C PHE A 167 12.04 2.95 1.81
N TYR A 168 11.32 4.03 1.55
CA TYR A 168 10.57 4.25 0.33
C TYR A 168 11.34 5.15 -0.65
N GLY A 169 11.01 5.07 -1.93
CA GLY A 169 11.71 5.81 -2.99
C GLY A 169 11.57 7.34 -2.90
N ASP A 170 10.57 7.83 -2.17
CA ASP A 170 10.32 9.24 -1.87
C ASP A 170 11.14 9.76 -0.66
N GLY A 171 11.89 8.88 0.01
CA GLY A 171 12.66 9.18 1.21
C GLY A 171 11.95 8.92 2.53
N SER A 172 10.67 8.50 2.49
CA SER A 172 9.92 8.13 3.68
C SER A 172 10.42 6.81 4.28
N PHE A 173 10.23 6.62 5.58
CA PHE A 173 10.65 5.38 6.24
C PHE A 173 9.73 4.96 7.38
N SER A 174 9.76 3.67 7.69
CA SER A 174 8.97 3.04 8.76
C SER A 174 9.81 2.01 9.51
N ASN A 175 9.68 1.97 10.83
CA ASN A 175 10.41 1.04 11.69
C ASN A 175 9.54 0.56 12.85
N GLY A 176 9.55 -0.75 13.05
CA GLY A 176 8.91 -1.35 14.20
C GLY A 176 9.18 -2.84 14.35
N THR A 177 8.19 -3.53 14.92
CA THR A 177 8.25 -4.96 15.20
C THR A 177 7.38 -5.72 14.22
N VAL A 178 7.90 -6.81 13.67
CA VAL A 178 7.12 -7.76 12.89
C VAL A 178 6.27 -8.59 13.85
N ALA A 179 4.99 -8.74 13.52
CA ALA A 179 4.02 -9.49 14.32
C ALA A 179 3.09 -10.27 13.41
N THR A 180 2.33 -11.19 13.99
CA THR A 180 1.14 -11.75 13.37
C THR A 180 -0.11 -11.21 14.05
N GLU A 181 -1.19 -11.12 13.27
CA GLU A 181 -2.47 -10.62 13.74
C GLU A 181 -3.62 -11.23 12.92
N THR A 182 -4.84 -11.06 13.42
CA THR A 182 -6.06 -11.35 12.66
C THR A 182 -6.43 -10.13 11.84
N VAL A 183 -6.53 -10.31 10.52
CA VAL A 183 -7.03 -9.28 9.61
C VAL A 183 -8.41 -9.67 9.13
N THR A 184 -9.37 -8.76 9.24
CA THR A 184 -10.72 -8.94 8.71
C THR A 184 -10.82 -8.22 7.38
N LEU A 185 -11.19 -8.95 6.32
CA LEU A 185 -11.55 -8.40 5.02
C LEU A 185 -13.06 -8.56 4.84
N CYS A 186 -13.78 -7.45 4.82
CA CYS A 186 -15.25 -7.39 4.80
C CYS A 186 -15.87 -8.12 6.02
N HIS A 187 -16.25 -9.39 5.87
CA HIS A 187 -16.86 -10.20 6.95
C HIS A 187 -16.10 -11.50 7.21
N ARG A 188 -14.83 -11.57 6.81
CA ARG A 188 -14.00 -12.77 6.95
C ARG A 188 -12.71 -12.46 7.66
N ASP A 189 -12.47 -13.21 8.72
CA ASP A 189 -11.23 -13.16 9.49
C ASP A 189 -10.17 -14.06 8.87
N ILE A 190 -8.97 -13.50 8.74
CA ILE A 190 -7.77 -14.18 8.29
C ILE A 190 -6.79 -14.16 9.46
N PRO A 191 -6.63 -15.27 10.20
CA PRO A 191 -5.74 -15.32 11.34
C PRO A 191 -4.28 -15.45 10.91
N ASN A 192 -3.37 -15.02 11.78
CA ASN A 192 -1.92 -15.15 11.61
C ASN A 192 -1.36 -14.46 10.36
N VAL A 193 -1.96 -13.33 9.95
CA VAL A 193 -1.40 -12.47 8.90
C VAL A 193 -0.18 -11.77 9.45
N VAL A 194 0.95 -11.89 8.75
CA VAL A 194 2.20 -11.21 9.11
C VAL A 194 2.08 -9.74 8.72
N PHE A 195 2.39 -8.84 9.65
CA PHE A 195 2.39 -7.39 9.43
C PHE A 195 3.44 -6.71 10.31
N GLY A 196 3.74 -5.45 9.99
CA GLY A 196 4.58 -4.56 10.77
C GLY A 196 3.77 -3.69 11.72
N CYS A 197 4.12 -3.71 13.00
CA CYS A 197 3.63 -2.77 13.99
C CYS A 197 4.67 -1.65 14.16
N SER A 198 4.43 -0.49 13.53
CA SER A 198 5.42 0.58 13.42
C SER A 198 5.33 1.59 14.57
N PHE A 199 6.48 1.91 15.15
CA PHE A 199 6.59 2.90 16.24
C PHE A 199 7.30 4.19 15.80
N VAL A 200 7.98 4.14 14.64
CA VAL A 200 8.68 5.29 14.05
C VAL A 200 8.34 5.36 12.56
N ASN A 201 7.66 6.43 12.14
CA ASN A 201 7.26 6.72 10.78
C ASN A 201 7.54 8.20 10.49
N ASP A 202 8.32 8.49 9.45
CA ASP A 202 8.68 9.86 9.09
C ASP A 202 8.91 9.98 7.59
N GLY A 203 8.71 11.18 7.04
CA GLY A 203 8.70 11.44 5.61
C GLY A 203 7.37 12.04 5.14
N ILE A 204 6.97 11.68 3.93
CA ILE A 204 5.80 12.22 3.22
C ILE A 204 4.60 11.27 3.45
N PHE A 205 4.15 11.20 4.69
CA PHE A 205 2.90 10.50 5.02
C PHE A 205 1.77 11.52 5.23
N GLY A 206 0.63 11.24 4.62
CA GLY A 206 -0.57 12.07 4.67
C GLY A 206 -1.50 11.70 5.84
N PRO A 207 -2.45 12.59 6.17
CA PRO A 207 -3.29 12.42 7.35
C PRO A 207 -4.46 11.46 7.15
N THR A 208 -4.73 10.99 5.93
CA THR A 208 -5.94 10.24 5.57
C THR A 208 -5.80 8.73 5.69
N TRP A 209 -4.61 8.21 5.96
CA TRP A 209 -4.34 6.77 6.10
C TRP A 209 -3.53 6.43 7.35
N ASP A 210 -3.62 5.18 7.77
CA ASP A 210 -3.14 4.65 9.05
C ASP A 210 -1.88 3.77 8.89
N GLY A 211 -1.49 3.51 7.64
CA GLY A 211 -0.42 2.59 7.28
C GLY A 211 -0.42 2.22 5.79
N ILE A 212 0.26 1.11 5.47
CA ILE A 212 0.44 0.60 4.12
C ILE A 212 0.14 -0.90 4.10
N VAL A 213 -0.61 -1.35 3.09
CA VAL A 213 -0.82 -2.76 2.74
C VAL A 213 0.03 -3.08 1.53
N GLY A 214 1.11 -3.83 1.76
CA GLY A 214 2.02 -4.29 0.72
C GLY A 214 1.40 -5.36 -0.18
N LEU A 215 1.51 -5.16 -1.48
CA LEU A 215 0.98 -5.99 -2.57
C LEU A 215 2.06 -6.32 -3.61
N GLY A 216 3.34 -6.15 -3.27
CA GLY A 216 4.53 -6.37 -4.13
C GLY A 216 4.76 -7.83 -4.54
N GLY A 217 4.00 -8.76 -3.97
CA GLY A 217 4.00 -10.18 -4.30
C GLY A 217 4.76 -11.04 -3.29
N GLY A 218 5.57 -10.44 -2.42
CA GLY A 218 6.49 -11.11 -1.51
C GLY A 218 7.77 -11.57 -2.20
N ASP A 219 8.82 -11.81 -1.42
CA ASP A 219 10.03 -12.54 -1.85
C ASP A 219 9.85 -14.07 -1.78
#